data_AF-A0A3D2KFU2-F1
#
_entry.id   AF-A0A3D2KFU2-F1
#
_cell.length_a   1.000
_cell.length_b   1.000
_cell.length_c   1.000
_cell.angle_alpha   90.00
_cell.angle_beta   90.00
_cell.angle_gamma   90.00
#
_symmetry.space_group_name_H-M   'P 1'
#
loop_
_entity.id
_entity.type
_entity.pdbx_description
1 polymer ?
#
loop_
_entity_poly.entity_id
_entity_poly.type
_entity_poly.pdbx_seq_one_letter_code
_entity_poly.pdbx_strand_id
1 'polypeptide(L)'
;MAKVDRKLHDARISGAAWILDVVKNQGMDAAEQEIKRRGGAFVPMEINTDALNDFENRVKAQTIDTICLLSAVTLRDEFGFGKERLKRFVERFNEKADCIGSDYVNWSDMIEQMKEECGIDFTIRTNE
;
A
#
# COMPACT_ATOMS: atom_id res chain seq x y z
N MET A 1 -12.18 25.20 23.26
CA MET A 1 -12.01 26.00 22.03
C MET A 1 -10.58 26.54 21.87
N ALA A 2 -10.03 27.33 22.80
CA ALA A 2 -8.68 27.92 22.65
C ALA A 2 -7.50 26.93 22.43
N LYS A 3 -7.51 25.74 23.03
CA LYS A 3 -6.44 24.72 22.83
C LYS A 3 -6.49 24.04 21.46
N VAL A 4 -7.66 23.98 20.83
CA VAL A 4 -7.84 23.36 19.50
C VAL A 4 -7.30 24.29 18.42
N ASP A 5 -7.54 25.59 18.57
CA ASP A 5 -7.06 26.63 17.66
C ASP A 5 -5.53 26.71 17.60
N ARG A 6 -4.88 26.61 18.78
CA ARG A 6 -3.41 26.61 18.87
C ARG A 6 -2.78 25.39 18.18
N LYS A 7 -3.33 24.19 18.40
CA LYS A 7 -2.84 22.97 17.74
C LYS A 7 -2.95 23.05 16.22
N LEU A 8 -4.07 23.58 15.72
CA LEU A 8 -4.29 23.76 14.29
C LEU A 8 -3.33 24.80 13.68
N HIS A 9 -3.02 25.86 14.42
CA HIS A 9 -2.01 26.83 14.01
C HIS A 9 -0.61 26.23 13.95
N ASP A 10 -0.19 25.52 15.00
CA ASP A 10 1.13 24.87 15.08
C ASP A 10 1.31 23.83 13.95
N ALA A 11 0.24 23.09 13.63
CA ALA A 11 0.20 22.14 12.52
C ALA A 11 0.44 22.82 11.15
N ARG A 12 -0.27 23.93 10.88
CA ARG A 12 -0.12 24.70 9.64
C ARG A 12 1.30 25.26 9.47
N ILE A 13 1.88 25.79 10.54
CA ILE A 13 3.25 26.33 10.51
C ILE A 13 4.27 25.20 10.30
N SER A 14 4.11 24.06 10.96
CA SER A 14 4.99 22.90 10.79
C SER A 14 4.94 22.36 9.36
N GLY A 15 3.75 22.25 8.78
CA GLY A 15 3.58 21.87 7.37
C GLY A 15 4.22 22.86 6.40
N ALA A 16 4.05 24.17 6.62
CA ALA A 16 4.67 25.21 5.78
C ALA A 16 6.21 25.20 5.88
N ALA A 17 6.75 24.98 7.08
CA ALA A 17 8.19 24.85 7.28
C ALA A 17 8.75 23.60 6.56
N TRP A 18 8.02 22.49 6.62
CA TRP A 18 8.43 21.25 5.97
C TRP A 18 8.42 21.34 4.43
N ILE A 19 7.35 21.88 3.82
CA ILE A 19 7.34 22.02 2.36
C ILE A 19 8.39 23.01 1.85
N LEU A 20 8.70 24.04 2.64
CA LEU A 20 9.80 24.96 2.34
C LEU A 20 11.15 24.23 2.34
N ASP A 21 11.34 23.26 3.23
CA ASP A 21 12.55 22.42 3.24
C ASP A 21 12.62 21.52 1.99
N VAL A 22 11.50 20.90 1.59
CA VAL A 22 11.42 20.12 0.34
C VAL A 22 11.78 20.99 -0.87
N VAL A 23 11.24 22.22 -0.96
CA VAL A 23 11.58 23.14 -2.06
C VAL A 23 13.07 23.46 -2.08
N LYS A 24 13.67 23.71 -0.91
CA LYS A 24 15.11 24.03 -0.79
C LYS A 24 16.02 22.86 -1.15
N ASN A 25 15.62 21.63 -0.82
CA ASN A 25 16.48 20.45 -0.94
C ASN A 25 16.22 19.63 -2.22
N GLN A 26 14.99 19.65 -2.74
CA GLN A 26 14.52 18.77 -3.83
C GLN A 26 13.88 19.54 -5.00
N GLY A 27 13.64 20.84 -4.86
CA GLY A 27 13.09 21.69 -5.92
C GLY A 27 11.57 21.82 -5.91
N MET A 28 11.08 22.68 -6.80
CA MET A 28 9.66 23.08 -6.84
C MET A 28 8.74 21.97 -7.36
N ASP A 29 9.20 21.19 -8.35
CA ASP A 29 8.43 20.08 -8.93
C ASP A 29 8.17 18.95 -7.91
N ALA A 30 9.18 18.63 -7.09
CA ALA A 30 9.08 17.64 -6.01
C ALA A 30 8.05 18.09 -4.95
N ALA A 31 8.06 19.37 -4.59
CA ALA A 31 7.08 19.94 -3.67
C ALA A 31 5.64 19.87 -4.23
N GLU A 32 5.45 20.14 -5.52
CA GLU A 32 4.12 20.06 -6.16
C GLU A 32 3.57 18.62 -6.15
N GLN A 33 4.41 17.63 -6.49
CA GLN A 33 4.02 16.21 -6.45
C GLN A 33 3.64 15.77 -5.04
N GLU A 34 4.39 16.22 -4.04
CA GLU A 34 4.18 15.82 -2.65
C GLU A 34 2.91 16.44 -2.05
N ILE A 35 2.59 17.69 -2.39
CA ILE A 35 1.31 18.32 -2.03
C ILE A 35 0.13 17.54 -2.66
N LYS A 36 0.23 17.17 -3.95
CA LYS A 36 -0.82 16.39 -4.63
C LYS A 36 -1.00 15.02 -3.96
N ARG A 37 0.10 14.31 -3.70
CA ARG A 37 0.09 12.98 -3.07
C ARG A 37 -0.54 13.01 -1.68
N ARG A 38 -0.11 13.95 -0.82
CA ARG A 38 -0.62 14.09 0.55
C ARG A 38 -2.05 14.60 0.59
N GLY A 39 -2.42 15.51 -0.32
CA GLY A 39 -3.77 16.03 -0.46
C GLY A 39 -4.79 14.94 -0.83
N GLY A 40 -4.44 14.04 -1.75
CA GLY A 40 -5.29 12.90 -2.12
C GLY A 40 -5.44 11.86 -1.00
N ALA A 41 -4.42 11.70 -0.16
CA ALA A 41 -4.41 10.70 0.92
C ALA A 41 -4.75 11.26 2.32
N PHE A 42 -5.14 12.54 2.43
CA PHE A 42 -5.41 13.24 3.70
C PHE A 42 -4.27 13.12 4.73
N VAL A 43 -3.02 13.07 4.27
CA VAL A 43 -1.84 12.91 5.14
C VAL A 43 -1.35 14.27 5.62
N PRO A 44 -1.26 14.52 6.95
CA PRO A 44 -0.68 15.76 7.48
C PRO A 44 0.76 15.98 7.01
N MET A 45 1.10 17.23 6.68
CA MET A 45 2.44 17.60 6.19
C MET A 45 3.53 17.49 7.26
N GLU A 46 3.15 17.41 8.55
CA GLU A 46 4.09 17.16 9.66
C GLU A 46 4.67 15.73 9.65
N ILE A 47 4.03 14.79 8.95
CA ILE A 47 4.50 13.40 8.91
C ILE A 47 5.70 13.31 7.97
N ASN A 48 6.85 12.92 8.51
CA ASN A 48 8.05 12.65 7.72
C ASN A 48 7.74 11.59 6.64
N THR A 49 8.14 11.87 5.39
CA THR A 49 8.00 10.96 4.24
C THR A 49 8.59 9.57 4.51
N ASP A 50 9.72 9.47 5.19
CA ASP A 50 10.35 8.18 5.53
C ASP A 50 9.46 7.38 6.49
N ALA A 51 8.93 8.05 7.51
CA ALA A 51 8.01 7.42 8.47
C ALA A 51 6.71 6.98 7.80
N LEU A 52 6.24 7.73 6.80
CA LEU A 52 5.07 7.38 6.00
C LEU A 52 5.35 6.15 5.12
N ASN A 53 6.50 6.13 4.42
CA ASN A 53 6.92 5.00 3.59
C ASN A 53 7.11 3.72 4.44
N ASP A 54 7.72 3.83 5.62
CA ASP A 54 7.87 2.72 6.56
C ASP A 54 6.52 2.21 7.08
N PHE A 55 5.57 3.12 7.33
CA PHE A 55 4.22 2.73 7.69
C PHE A 55 3.53 2.01 6.52
N GLU A 56 3.59 2.58 5.33
CA GLU A 56 3.01 2.01 4.11
C GLU A 56 3.57 0.60 3.83
N ASN A 57 4.87 0.41 3.91
CA ASN A 57 5.52 -0.89 3.73
C ASN A 57 5.07 -1.92 4.77
N ARG A 58 4.93 -1.51 6.04
CA ARG A 58 4.40 -2.38 7.10
C ARG A 58 2.95 -2.77 6.84
N VAL A 59 2.11 -1.83 6.43
CA VAL A 59 0.71 -2.11 6.09
C VAL A 59 0.64 -3.08 4.90
N LYS A 60 1.40 -2.84 3.84
CA LYS A 60 1.48 -3.74 2.67
C LYS A 60 1.90 -5.17 3.06
N ALA A 61 2.99 -5.31 3.81
CA ALA A 61 3.48 -6.61 4.27
C ALA A 61 2.44 -7.34 5.12
N GLN A 62 1.85 -6.64 6.10
CA GLN A 62 0.80 -7.20 6.94
C GLN A 62 -0.45 -7.61 6.12
N THR A 63 -0.83 -6.84 5.11
CA THR A 63 -1.93 -7.19 4.20
C THR A 63 -1.62 -8.47 3.43
N ILE A 64 -0.41 -8.63 2.90
CA ILE A 64 0.02 -9.85 2.21
C ILE A 64 -0.05 -11.06 3.16
N ASP A 65 0.51 -10.95 4.37
CA ASP A 65 0.52 -12.01 5.37
C ASP A 65 -0.90 -12.44 5.77
N THR A 66 -1.77 -11.47 6.04
CA THR A 66 -3.14 -11.74 6.49
C THR A 66 -4.00 -12.35 5.38
N ILE A 67 -3.84 -11.91 4.12
CA ILE A 67 -4.53 -12.52 2.98
C ILE A 67 -3.99 -13.93 2.72
N CYS A 68 -2.67 -14.14 2.77
CA CYS A 68 -2.07 -15.48 2.58
C CYS A 68 -2.61 -16.48 3.62
N LEU A 69 -2.65 -16.06 4.89
CA LEU A 69 -3.21 -16.87 5.98
C LEU A 69 -4.69 -17.18 5.74
N LEU A 70 -5.50 -16.18 5.38
CA LEU A 70 -6.93 -16.37 5.11
C LEU A 70 -7.14 -17.35 3.95
N SER A 71 -6.40 -17.19 2.85
CA SER A 71 -6.46 -18.11 1.71
C SER A 71 -6.03 -19.53 2.11
N ALA A 72 -4.97 -19.70 2.89
CA ALA A 72 -4.51 -21.01 3.35
C ALA A 72 -5.55 -21.70 4.26
N VAL A 73 -6.21 -20.95 5.13
CA VAL A 73 -7.31 -21.45 5.98
C VAL A 73 -8.48 -21.90 5.11
N THR A 74 -8.93 -21.08 4.15
CA THR A 74 -10.00 -21.47 3.21
C THR A 74 -9.64 -22.70 2.39
N LEU A 75 -8.40 -22.81 1.91
CA LEU A 75 -7.90 -23.99 1.19
C LEU A 75 -7.91 -25.26 2.04
N ARG A 76 -7.58 -25.14 3.32
CA ARG A 76 -7.64 -26.25 4.27
C ARG A 76 -9.08 -26.67 4.51
N ASP A 77 -9.95 -25.71 4.83
CA ASP A 77 -11.30 -25.98 5.33
C ASP A 77 -12.24 -26.45 4.22
N GLU A 78 -12.19 -25.83 3.04
CA GLU A 78 -13.12 -26.15 1.94
C GLU A 78 -12.58 -27.15 0.93
N PHE A 79 -11.26 -27.19 0.74
CA PHE A 79 -10.65 -28.04 -0.28
C PHE A 79 -9.80 -29.18 0.32
N GLY A 80 -9.75 -29.27 1.65
CA GLY A 80 -9.04 -30.33 2.38
C GLY A 80 -7.52 -30.30 2.20
N PHE A 81 -6.94 -29.14 1.91
CA PHE A 81 -5.49 -29.05 1.69
C PHE A 81 -4.73 -29.38 2.98
N GLY A 82 -3.95 -30.47 2.92
CA GLY A 82 -3.01 -30.84 3.97
C GLY A 82 -1.71 -30.04 3.91
N LYS A 83 -0.83 -30.27 4.91
CA LYS A 83 0.44 -29.54 5.12
C LYS A 83 1.25 -29.29 3.85
N GLU A 84 1.54 -30.32 3.06
CA GLU A 84 2.42 -30.18 1.88
C GLU A 84 1.80 -29.31 0.78
N ARG A 85 0.48 -29.40 0.57
CA ARG A 85 -0.21 -28.54 -0.41
C ARG A 85 -0.26 -27.10 0.07
N LEU A 86 -0.51 -26.88 1.36
CA LEU A 86 -0.48 -25.54 1.95
C LEU A 86 0.91 -24.91 1.90
N LYS A 87 1.97 -25.68 2.18
CA LYS A 87 3.34 -25.18 2.09
C LYS A 87 3.67 -24.71 0.66
N ARG A 88 3.34 -25.52 -0.34
CA ARG A 88 3.51 -25.16 -1.76
C ARG A 88 2.68 -23.93 -2.15
N PHE A 89 1.46 -23.81 -1.63
CA PHE A 89 0.63 -22.63 -1.85
C PHE A 89 1.29 -21.37 -1.28
N VAL A 90 1.73 -21.40 -0.01
CA VAL A 90 2.37 -20.26 0.68
C VAL A 90 3.64 -19.83 -0.05
N GLU A 91 4.50 -20.78 -0.44
CA GLU A 91 5.72 -20.51 -1.22
C GLU A 91 5.38 -19.79 -2.54
N ARG A 92 4.43 -20.32 -3.33
CA ARG A 92 4.03 -19.71 -4.61
C ARG A 92 3.28 -18.39 -4.45
N PHE A 93 2.53 -18.21 -3.36
CA PHE A 93 1.84 -16.97 -3.05
C PHE A 93 2.85 -15.85 -2.77
N ASN A 94 3.85 -16.11 -1.93
CA ASN A 94 4.88 -15.14 -1.59
C ASN A 94 5.75 -14.79 -2.81
N GLU A 95 6.17 -15.78 -3.61
CA GLU A 95 6.91 -15.52 -4.85
C GLU A 95 6.13 -14.61 -5.81
N LYS A 96 4.81 -14.81 -5.95
CA LYS A 96 3.97 -13.93 -6.77
C LYS A 96 3.88 -12.52 -6.17
N ALA A 97 3.74 -12.41 -4.84
CA ALA A 97 3.71 -11.11 -4.16
C ALA A 97 5.03 -10.34 -4.35
N ASP A 98 6.17 -11.02 -4.26
CA ASP A 98 7.50 -10.43 -4.49
C ASP A 98 7.68 -9.95 -5.94
N CYS A 99 7.18 -10.71 -6.92
CA CYS A 99 7.19 -10.30 -8.34
C CYS A 99 6.39 -9.03 -8.58
N ILE A 100 5.24 -8.86 -7.92
CA ILE A 100 4.44 -7.64 -7.99
C ILE A 100 5.17 -6.47 -7.33
N GLY A 101 5.78 -6.69 -6.16
CA GLY A 101 6.55 -5.66 -5.45
C GLY A 101 7.80 -5.19 -6.20
N SER A 102 8.29 -5.98 -7.16
CA SER A 102 9.48 -5.71 -7.97
C SER A 102 9.15 -5.27 -9.41
N ASP A 103 7.88 -4.93 -9.71
CA ASP A 103 7.38 -4.53 -11.03
C ASP A 103 7.62 -5.55 -12.17
N TYR A 104 7.86 -6.83 -11.85
CA TYR A 104 8.02 -7.88 -12.85
C TYR A 104 6.68 -8.37 -13.43
N VAL A 105 5.58 -8.18 -12.69
CA VAL A 105 4.24 -8.64 -13.09
C VAL A 105 3.18 -7.61 -12.67
N ASN A 106 2.25 -7.30 -13.58
CA ASN A 106 1.16 -6.35 -13.33
C ASN A 106 -0.13 -7.06 -12.94
N TRP A 107 -0.95 -6.38 -12.13
CA TRP A 107 -2.28 -6.87 -11.74
C TRP A 107 -3.23 -7.07 -12.93
N SER A 108 -3.14 -6.20 -13.96
CA SER A 108 -3.93 -6.31 -15.20
C SER A 108 -3.75 -7.67 -15.86
N ASP A 109 -2.50 -8.11 -15.96
CA ASP A 109 -2.13 -9.33 -16.67
C ASP A 109 -2.64 -10.57 -15.91
N MET A 110 -2.60 -10.52 -14.56
CA MET A 110 -3.18 -11.58 -13.74
C MET A 110 -4.71 -11.64 -13.86
N ILE A 111 -5.39 -10.49 -13.95
CA ILE A 111 -6.85 -10.44 -14.15
C ILE A 111 -7.22 -11.03 -15.51
N GLU A 112 -6.50 -10.65 -16.57
CA GLU A 112 -6.71 -11.18 -17.91
C GLU A 112 -6.49 -12.70 -17.97
N GLN A 113 -5.39 -13.21 -17.39
CA GLN A 113 -5.13 -14.65 -17.29
C GLN A 113 -6.25 -15.41 -16.56
N MET A 114 -6.73 -14.89 -15.43
CA MET A 114 -7.83 -15.52 -14.69
C MET A 114 -9.14 -15.54 -15.48
N LYS A 115 -9.37 -14.51 -16.30
CA LYS A 115 -10.54 -14.44 -17.18
C LYS A 115 -10.43 -15.42 -18.34
N GLU A 116 -9.28 -15.49 -19.01
CA GLU A 116 -9.05 -16.36 -20.16
C GLU A 116 -8.99 -17.84 -19.78
N GLU A 117 -8.23 -18.19 -18.73
CA GLU A 117 -7.96 -19.59 -18.37
C GLU A 117 -9.05 -20.19 -17.47
N CYS A 118 -9.60 -19.37 -16.56
CA CYS A 118 -10.54 -19.85 -15.53
C CYS A 118 -11.97 -19.32 -15.73
N GLY A 119 -12.19 -18.36 -16.62
CA GLY A 119 -13.49 -17.72 -16.81
C GLY A 119 -13.93 -16.85 -15.62
N ILE A 120 -13.01 -16.45 -14.74
CA ILE A 120 -13.30 -15.67 -13.53
C ILE A 120 -12.82 -14.23 -13.74
N ASP A 121 -13.75 -13.28 -13.64
CA ASP A 121 -13.44 -11.86 -13.75
C ASP A 121 -13.17 -11.25 -12.37
N PHE A 122 -12.10 -10.46 -12.26
CA PHE A 122 -11.67 -9.79 -11.03
C PHE A 122 -11.65 -8.28 -11.24
N THR A 123 -12.08 -7.53 -10.24
CA THR A 123 -11.95 -6.07 -10.21
C THR A 123 -11.24 -5.66 -8.93
N ILE A 124 -10.10 -4.99 -9.06
CA ILE A 124 -9.37 -4.42 -7.93
C ILE A 124 -9.85 -2.99 -7.75
N ARG A 125 -10.35 -2.66 -6.56
CA ARG A 125 -10.76 -1.30 -6.21
C ARG A 125 -9.51 -0.43 -6.09
N THR A 126 -9.47 0.65 -6.85
CA THR A 126 -8.50 1.72 -6.70
C THR A 126 -9.09 2.82 -5.83
N ASN A 127 -8.25 3.48 -5.03
CA ASN A 127 -8.63 4.72 -4.37
C ASN A 127 -8.52 5.84 -5.42
N GLU A 128 -9.61 6.13 -6.13
CA GLU A 128 -9.77 7.37 -6.90
C GLU A 128 -10.14 8.54 -5.99
#